data_AF-A0A3B5A2N3-F1
#
_entry.id   AF-A0A3B5A2N3-F1
#
_cell.length_a   1.000
_cell.length_b   1.000
_cell.length_c   1.000
_cell.angle_alpha   90.00
_cell.angle_beta   90.00
_cell.angle_gamma   90.00
#
_symmetry.space_group_name_H-M   'P 1'
#
loop_
_entity.id
_entity.type
_entity.pdbx_description
1 polymer ?
#
loop_
_entity_poly.entity_id
_entity_poly.type
_entity_poly.pdbx_seq_one_letter_code
_entity_poly.pdbx_strand_id
1 'polypeptide(L)'
;EPGSPAERRPARTAAAAERRRASLSLDVFVFFQAVRILNVGQKRRIYDITNVLEGAGLIVKISKSMIKWLGTNQGESAHDLTKRMIKLKSQLEDLEHQEFILDQHKLWVEQSIRNTTEDCSKYPLNL
;
A
#
# COMPACT_ATOMS: atom_id res chain seq x y z
N GLU A 1 -33.48 -49.32 -18.55
CA GLU A 1 -32.98 -49.36 -17.16
C GLU A 1 -31.86 -50.39 -17.07
N PRO A 2 -30.77 -50.20 -16.31
CA PRO A 2 -30.24 -48.97 -15.70
C PRO A 2 -28.73 -48.73 -16.02
N GLY A 3 -28.16 -47.59 -15.60
CA GLY A 3 -26.70 -47.41 -15.51
C GLY A 3 -26.10 -46.05 -15.89
N SER A 4 -26.43 -44.98 -15.15
CA SER A 4 -25.60 -43.76 -14.99
C SER A 4 -24.68 -43.95 -13.76
N PRO A 5 -23.84 -42.99 -13.31
CA PRO A 5 -22.94 -42.01 -13.95
C PRO A 5 -21.47 -42.19 -13.42
N ALA A 6 -20.57 -41.30 -13.86
CA ALA A 6 -19.30 -40.96 -13.19
C ALA A 6 -18.01 -41.65 -13.69
N GLU A 7 -17.52 -41.21 -14.85
CA GLU A 7 -16.09 -41.29 -15.13
C GLU A 7 -15.50 -39.92 -15.51
N ARG A 8 -14.96 -39.29 -14.46
CA ARG A 8 -13.73 -38.48 -14.41
C ARG A 8 -13.55 -37.38 -15.48
N ARG A 9 -13.97 -36.15 -15.14
CA ARG A 9 -13.31 -34.93 -15.63
C ARG A 9 -12.37 -34.34 -14.55
N PRO A 10 -11.06 -34.61 -14.57
CA PRO A 10 -10.10 -33.89 -13.73
C PRO A 10 -9.43 -32.71 -14.47
N ALA A 11 -10.11 -32.03 -15.40
CA ALA A 11 -9.45 -30.98 -16.21
C ALA A 11 -9.54 -29.57 -15.59
N ARG A 12 -10.65 -29.19 -14.92
CA ARG A 12 -10.82 -27.83 -14.36
C ARG A 12 -10.05 -27.62 -13.06
N THR A 13 -9.96 -28.62 -12.20
CA THR A 13 -9.23 -28.54 -10.92
C THR A 13 -7.72 -28.63 -11.12
N ALA A 14 -7.24 -29.47 -12.04
CA ALA A 14 -5.82 -29.57 -12.36
C ALA A 14 -5.28 -28.26 -12.96
N ALA A 15 -6.00 -27.63 -13.89
CA ALA A 15 -5.60 -26.33 -14.44
C ALA A 15 -5.57 -25.21 -13.39
N ALA A 16 -6.50 -25.22 -12.42
CA ALA A 16 -6.49 -24.26 -11.32
C ALA A 16 -5.34 -24.51 -10.33
N ALA A 17 -5.00 -25.78 -10.07
CA ALA A 17 -3.86 -26.17 -9.24
C ALA A 17 -2.51 -25.85 -9.91
N GLU A 18 -2.40 -26.08 -11.22
CA GLU A 18 -1.21 -25.76 -12.02
C GLU A 18 -0.98 -24.24 -12.08
N ARG A 19 -2.05 -23.46 -12.28
CA ARG A 19 -1.97 -21.99 -12.20
C ARG A 19 -1.56 -21.51 -10.82
N ARG A 20 -2.06 -22.12 -9.74
CA ARG A 20 -1.62 -21.81 -8.36
C ARG A 20 -0.16 -22.20 -8.13
N ARG A 21 0.28 -23.34 -8.64
CA ARG A 21 1.68 -23.80 -8.55
C ARG A 21 2.62 -22.87 -9.32
N ALA A 22 2.23 -22.44 -10.52
CA ALA A 22 2.95 -21.45 -11.32
C ALA A 22 2.99 -20.07 -10.65
N SER A 23 1.87 -19.62 -10.05
CA SER A 23 1.80 -18.35 -9.29
C SER A 23 2.71 -18.39 -8.06
N LEU A 24 2.63 -19.45 -7.24
CA LEU A 24 3.51 -19.64 -6.07
C LEU A 24 4.99 -19.71 -6.48
N SER A 25 5.28 -20.24 -7.66
CA SER A 25 6.64 -20.32 -8.21
C SER A 25 7.16 -19.01 -8.80
N LEU A 26 6.29 -18.08 -9.21
CA LEU A 26 6.67 -16.75 -9.70
C LEU A 26 6.86 -15.76 -8.56
N ASP A 27 6.07 -15.89 -7.49
CA ASP A 27 6.16 -15.05 -6.29
C ASP A 27 7.40 -15.39 -5.44
N VAL A 28 7.95 -16.58 -5.60
CA VAL A 28 9.17 -17.04 -4.93
C VAL A 28 10.32 -17.03 -5.93
N PHE A 29 11.15 -15.99 -5.82
CA PHE A 29 12.29 -15.79 -6.69
C PHE A 29 13.56 -16.41 -6.09
N VAL A 30 14.23 -17.27 -6.85
CA VAL A 30 15.49 -17.91 -6.41
C VAL A 30 16.68 -17.04 -6.80
N PHE A 31 17.52 -16.69 -5.84
CA PHE A 31 18.70 -15.81 -6.00
C PHE A 31 19.55 -16.13 -7.24
N PHE A 32 19.79 -17.42 -7.52
CA PHE A 32 20.56 -17.83 -8.70
C PHE A 32 19.87 -17.50 -10.03
N GLN A 33 18.54 -17.48 -10.05
CA GLN A 33 17.77 -17.05 -11.21
C GLN A 33 17.97 -15.56 -11.48
N ALA A 34 18.16 -14.71 -10.45
CA ALA A 34 18.45 -13.28 -10.63
C ALA A 34 19.83 -13.09 -11.21
N VAL A 35 20.82 -13.78 -10.64
CA VAL A 35 22.19 -13.75 -11.14
C VAL A 35 22.24 -14.13 -12.63
N ARG A 36 21.45 -15.13 -13.04
CA ARG A 36 21.36 -15.58 -14.44
C ARG A 36 20.62 -14.58 -15.34
N ILE A 37 19.45 -14.08 -14.93
CA ILE A 37 18.61 -13.20 -15.75
C ILE A 37 19.25 -11.82 -15.92
N LEU A 38 19.80 -11.27 -14.84
CA LEU A 38 20.40 -9.94 -14.84
C LEU A 38 21.82 -9.95 -15.43
N ASN A 39 22.34 -11.12 -15.83
CA ASN A 39 23.68 -11.35 -16.39
C ASN A 39 24.80 -10.60 -15.65
N VAL A 40 24.64 -10.44 -14.34
CA VAL A 40 25.57 -9.65 -13.52
C VAL A 40 26.72 -10.56 -13.15
N GLY A 41 27.88 -10.36 -13.77
CA GLY A 41 29.10 -11.11 -13.46
C GLY A 41 29.57 -10.99 -12.01
N GLN A 42 29.06 -10.01 -11.26
CA GLN A 42 29.37 -9.79 -9.84
C GLN A 42 28.13 -9.96 -8.95
N LYS A 43 28.13 -11.03 -8.14
CA LYS A 43 27.09 -11.33 -7.13
C LYS A 43 26.79 -10.15 -6.18
N ARG A 44 27.68 -9.16 -6.10
CA ARG A 44 27.55 -7.99 -5.22
C ARG A 44 26.37 -7.08 -5.58
N ARG A 45 26.04 -6.86 -6.86
CA ARG A 45 24.96 -5.92 -7.23
C ARG A 45 23.56 -6.44 -6.90
N ILE A 46 23.42 -7.76 -6.79
CA ILE A 46 22.15 -8.37 -6.35
C ILE A 46 21.80 -7.90 -4.94
N TYR A 47 22.78 -7.74 -4.04
CA TYR A 47 22.51 -7.22 -2.70
C TYR A 47 22.09 -5.77 -2.69
N ASP A 48 22.65 -4.93 -3.57
CA ASP A 48 22.23 -3.53 -3.67
C ASP A 48 20.75 -3.46 -4.08
N ILE A 49 20.34 -4.29 -5.05
CA ILE A 49 18.95 -4.40 -5.48
C ILE A 49 18.07 -4.96 -4.35
N THR A 50 18.46 -6.06 -3.70
CA THR A 50 17.63 -6.68 -2.66
C THR A 50 17.51 -5.80 -1.41
N ASN A 51 18.55 -5.05 -1.04
CA ASN A 51 18.51 -4.16 0.12
C ASN A 51 17.54 -2.99 -0.11
N VAL A 52 17.53 -2.41 -1.31
CA VAL A 52 16.57 -1.36 -1.65
C VAL A 52 15.14 -1.91 -1.65
N LEU A 53 14.92 -3.10 -2.23
CA LEU A 53 13.60 -3.71 -2.27
C LEU A 53 13.11 -4.20 -0.90
N GLU A 54 14.01 -4.65 -0.02
CA GLU A 54 13.71 -5.04 1.36
C GLU A 54 13.42 -3.79 2.21
N GLY A 55 14.23 -2.74 2.07
CA GLY A 55 14.00 -1.45 2.74
C GLY A 55 12.70 -0.77 2.31
N ALA A 56 12.27 -0.97 1.05
CA ALA A 56 10.97 -0.53 0.54
C ALA A 56 9.81 -1.48 0.90
N GLY A 57 10.08 -2.64 1.52
CA GLY A 57 9.06 -3.63 1.90
C GLY A 57 8.43 -4.40 0.74
N LEU A 58 9.05 -4.40 -0.45
CA LEU A 58 8.53 -5.06 -1.65
C LEU A 58 8.93 -6.54 -1.75
N ILE A 59 9.93 -6.97 -0.99
CA ILE A 59 10.37 -8.35 -0.91
C ILE A 59 10.67 -8.74 0.54
N VAL A 60 10.64 -10.04 0.82
CA VAL A 60 11.12 -10.62 2.08
C VAL A 60 12.09 -11.76 1.80
N LYS A 61 13.12 -11.87 2.63
CA LYS A 61 14.06 -12.99 2.56
C LYS A 61 13.47 -14.22 3.26
N ILE A 62 13.24 -15.28 2.49
CA ILE A 62 12.78 -16.58 3.01
C ILE A 62 13.99 -17.45 3.38
N SER A 63 15.07 -17.38 2.59
CA SER A 63 16.33 -18.06 2.88
C SER A 63 17.51 -17.36 2.20
N LYS A 64 18.73 -17.88 2.38
CA LYS A 64 19.95 -17.31 1.76
C LYS A 64 19.85 -17.15 0.25
N SER A 65 19.10 -18.02 -0.43
CA SER A 65 18.93 -18.00 -1.88
C SER A 65 17.48 -17.82 -2.33
N MET A 66 16.58 -17.42 -1.42
CA MET A 66 15.15 -17.33 -1.71
C MET A 66 14.61 -16.03 -1.18
N ILE A 67 14.05 -15.25 -2.10
CA ILE A 67 13.32 -14.02 -1.78
C ILE A 67 11.89 -14.21 -2.26
N LYS A 68 10.94 -13.74 -1.48
CA LYS A 68 9.53 -13.71 -1.87
C LYS A 68 9.17 -12.28 -2.21
N TRP A 69 8.51 -12.12 -3.35
CA TRP A 69 7.93 -10.85 -3.76
C TRP A 69 6.66 -10.58 -2.94
N LEU A 70 6.60 -9.42 -2.31
CA LEU A 70 5.47 -8.90 -1.52
C LEU A 70 4.74 -7.77 -2.25
N GLY A 71 5.41 -7.10 -3.20
CA GLY A 71 4.86 -5.95 -3.95
C GLY A 71 3.64 -6.28 -4.83
N THR A 72 3.35 -7.56 -5.03
CA THR A 72 2.09 -8.06 -5.57
C THR A 72 1.52 -9.07 -4.58
N ASN A 73 1.01 -8.58 -3.45
CA ASN A 73 0.23 -9.42 -2.55
C ASN A 73 -0.82 -10.17 -3.38
N GLN A 74 -0.74 -11.50 -3.36
CA GLN A 74 -1.61 -12.41 -4.11
C GLN A 74 -3.08 -12.13 -3.79
N GLY A 75 -3.71 -11.23 -4.52
CA GLY A 75 -5.11 -10.86 -4.33
C GLY A 75 -5.43 -9.37 -4.48
N GLU A 76 -4.46 -8.47 -4.34
CA GLU A 76 -4.70 -7.06 -4.64
C GLU A 76 -4.34 -6.81 -6.09
N SER A 77 -5.37 -6.74 -6.94
CA SER A 77 -5.18 -6.31 -8.31
C SER A 77 -4.59 -4.89 -8.30
N ALA A 78 -3.83 -4.51 -9.34
CA ALA A 78 -3.36 -3.13 -9.49
C ALA A 78 -4.52 -2.11 -9.34
N HIS A 79 -5.74 -2.53 -9.69
CA HIS A 79 -6.97 -1.78 -9.48
C HIS A 79 -7.35 -1.58 -7.99
N ASP A 80 -7.12 -2.56 -7.11
CA ASP A 80 -7.37 -2.42 -5.66
C ASP A 80 -6.34 -1.52 -4.98
N LEU A 81 -5.11 -1.49 -5.49
CA LEU A 81 -4.10 -0.51 -5.08
C LEU A 81 -4.50 0.90 -5.53
N THR A 82 -4.89 1.08 -6.79
CA THR A 82 -5.39 2.37 -7.31
C THR A 82 -6.62 2.85 -6.53
N LYS A 83 -7.56 1.96 -6.20
CA LYS A 83 -8.75 2.29 -5.42
C LYS A 83 -8.40 2.76 -4.01
N ARG A 84 -7.44 2.10 -3.34
CA ARG A 84 -6.94 2.56 -2.04
C ARG A 84 -6.20 3.88 -2.18
N MET A 85 -5.37 4.06 -3.20
CA MET A 85 -4.69 5.34 -3.46
C MET A 85 -5.70 6.49 -3.61
N ILE A 86 -6.74 6.31 -4.41
CA ILE A 86 -7.81 7.32 -4.59
C ILE A 86 -8.52 7.59 -3.26
N LYS A 87 -8.85 6.55 -2.49
CA LYS A 87 -9.48 6.70 -1.18
C LYS A 87 -8.58 7.49 -0.21
N LEU A 88 -7.30 7.15 -0.10
CA LEU A 88 -6.37 7.85 0.77
C LEU A 88 -6.21 9.31 0.33
N LYS A 89 -6.17 9.58 -0.98
CA LYS A 89 -6.10 10.94 -1.50
C LYS A 89 -7.34 11.76 -1.11
N SER A 90 -8.54 11.20 -1.27
CA SER A 90 -9.78 11.84 -0.84
C SER A 90 -9.78 12.12 0.66
N GLN A 91 -9.33 11.17 1.48
CA GLN A 91 -9.24 11.38 2.93
C GLN A 91 -8.26 12.49 3.31
N LEU A 92 -7.18 12.64 2.55
CA LEU A 92 -6.20 13.70 2.76
C LEU A 92 -6.79 15.07 2.42
N GLU A 93 -7.50 15.19 1.30
CA GLU A 93 -8.23 16.41 0.90
C GLU A 93 -9.30 16.79 1.93
N ASP A 94 -10.06 15.81 2.44
CA ASP A 94 -11.07 16.03 3.49
C ASP A 94 -10.42 16.58 4.78
N LEU A 95 -9.31 15.98 5.21
CA LEU A 95 -8.59 16.41 6.40
C LEU A 95 -8.00 17.82 6.23
N GLU A 96 -7.40 18.12 5.08
CA GLU A 96 -6.89 19.46 4.77
C GLU A 96 -8.02 20.51 4.81
N HIS A 97 -9.20 20.17 4.31
CA HIS A 97 -10.36 21.06 4.40
C HIS A 97 -10.81 21.26 5.85
N GLN A 98 -10.84 20.20 6.67
CA GLN A 98 -11.17 20.33 8.08
C GLN A 98 -10.15 21.19 8.84
N GLU A 99 -8.86 21.01 8.57
CA GLU A 99 -7.79 21.84 9.13
C GLU A 99 -7.97 23.30 8.76
N PHE A 100 -8.26 23.60 7.49
CA PHE A 100 -8.53 24.96 7.03
C PHE A 100 -9.70 25.62 7.79
N ILE A 101 -10.81 24.90 7.98
CA ILE A 101 -11.97 25.42 8.73
C ILE A 101 -11.61 25.68 10.20
N LEU A 102 -10.86 24.77 10.82
CA LEU A 102 -10.38 24.94 12.20
C LEU A 102 -9.48 26.18 12.33
N ASP A 103 -8.60 26.43 11.36
CA ASP A 103 -7.77 27.63 11.34
C ASP A 103 -8.60 28.90 11.18
N GLN A 104 -9.65 28.90 10.36
CA GLN A 104 -10.56 30.04 10.25
C GLN A 104 -11.32 30.30 11.55
N HIS A 105 -11.83 29.24 12.21
CA HIS A 105 -12.49 29.37 13.51
C HIS A 105 -11.55 29.92 14.57
N LYS A 106 -10.29 29.44 14.60
CA LYS A 106 -9.27 29.96 15.50
C LYS A 106 -9.05 31.45 15.30
N LEU A 107 -8.84 31.89 14.05
CA LEU A 107 -8.69 33.31 13.71
C LEU A 107 -9.90 34.14 14.12
N TRP A 108 -11.12 33.62 13.89
CA TRP A 108 -12.34 34.30 14.26
C TRP A 108 -12.47 34.48 15.77
N VAL A 109 -12.18 33.43 16.55
CA VAL A 109 -12.20 33.48 18.01
C VAL A 109 -11.13 34.45 18.52
N GLU A 110 -9.91 34.39 18.00
CA GLU A 110 -8.83 35.32 18.36
C GLU A 110 -9.22 36.78 18.09
N GLN A 111 -9.84 37.07 16.95
CA GLN A 111 -10.30 38.41 16.61
C GLN A 111 -11.50 38.85 17.46
N SER A 112 -12.44 37.95 17.78
CA SER A 112 -13.57 38.23 18.66
C SER A 112 -13.11 38.58 20.09
N ILE A 113 -12.14 37.83 20.61
CA ILE A 113 -11.50 38.13 21.90
C ILE A 113 -10.82 39.49 21.83
N ARG A 114 -10.03 39.76 20.77
CA ARG A 114 -9.38 41.06 20.60
C ARG A 114 -10.40 42.21 20.61
N ASN A 115 -11.44 42.14 19.78
CA ASN A 115 -12.47 43.18 19.70
C ASN A 115 -13.13 43.43 21.07
N THR A 116 -13.52 42.37 21.77
CA THR A 116 -14.19 42.51 23.09
C THR A 116 -13.26 43.03 24.19
N THR A 117 -11.97 42.68 24.15
CA THR A 117 -10.97 43.22 25.10
C THR A 117 -10.58 44.68 24.81
N GLU A 118 -10.49 45.06 23.53
CA GLU A 118 -10.16 46.43 23.11
C GLU A 118 -11.34 47.39 23.35
N ASP A 119 -12.58 46.95 23.13
CA ASP A 119 -13.80 47.73 23.41
C ASP A 119 -13.99 48.01 24.91
N CYS A 120 -13.56 47.11 25.79
CA CYS A 120 -13.58 47.32 27.24
C CYS A 120 -12.54 48.37 27.70
N SER A 121 -11.44 48.54 26.96
CA SER A 121 -10.42 49.57 27.25
C SER A 121 -10.83 50.98 26.77
N LYS A 122 -11.75 51.06 25.81
CA LYS A 122 -12.15 52.31 25.14
C LYS A 122 -13.15 53.14 25.94
N TYR A 123 -13.86 52.49 26.87
CA TYR A 123 -14.76 53.14 27.83
C TYR A 123 -14.30 52.78 29.25
N PRO A 124 -13.26 53.43 29.79
CA PRO A 124 -13.03 53.34 31.23
C PRO A 124 -14.32 53.82 31.89
N LEU A 125 -14.90 52.97 32.73
CA LEU A 125 -16.01 53.33 33.60
C LEU A 125 -15.54 54.54 34.42
N ASN A 126 -15.94 55.74 34.00
CA ASN A 126 -15.82 56.95 34.81
C ASN A 126 -16.77 56.75 35.99
N LEU A 127 -16.23 56.26 37.09
CA LEU A 127 -16.84 56.37 38.42
C LEU A 127 -16.23 57.58 39.13
#